data_AF-A0A7W9UXC7-F1
#
_entry.id   AF-A0A7W9UXC7-F1
#
_cell.length_a   1.000
_cell.length_b   1.000
_cell.length_c   1.000
_cell.angle_alpha   90.00
_cell.angle_beta   90.00
_cell.angle_gamma   90.00
#
_symmetry.space_group_name_H-M   'P 1'
#
loop_
_entity.id
_entity.type
_entity.pdbx_description
1 polymer ?
#
loop_
_entity_poly.entity_id
_entity_poly.type
_entity_poly.pdbx_seq_one_letter_code
_entity_poly.pdbx_strand_id
1 'polypeptide(L)' 'MSSPRRTCPVCTREIAVVGGRFARHDPPGRRATYELTSCPGSRRIAPLLTTEPPAKLFGGADGPALPGQQALF' A
#
# COMPACT_ATOMS: atom_id res chain seq x y z
N MET A 1 8.73 10.80 1.71
CA MET A 1 8.19 9.58 2.34
C MET A 1 8.32 8.41 1.37
N SER A 2 8.90 7.28 1.80
CA SER A 2 8.99 6.06 0.99
C SER A 2 7.76 5.18 1.23
N SER A 3 7.22 4.57 0.18
CA SER A 3 6.14 3.59 0.32
C SER A 3 6.67 2.32 0.99
N PRO A 4 5.91 1.71 1.94
CA PRO A 4 6.34 0.47 2.59
C PRO A 4 6.52 -0.63 1.55
N ARG A 5 7.59 -1.43 1.70
CA ARG A 5 7.94 -2.53 0.79
C ARG A 5 7.64 -3.89 1.40
N ARG A 6 7.25 -4.85 0.56
CA ARG A 6 6.94 -6.24 0.95
C ARG A 6 7.42 -7.23 -0.10
N THR A 7 7.70 -8.44 0.34
CA THR A 7 8.01 -9.57 -0.52
C THR A 7 6.75 -10.01 -1.28
N CYS A 8 6.80 -9.99 -2.60
CA CYS A 8 5.74 -10.53 -3.44
C CYS A 8 5.62 -12.04 -3.20
N PRO A 9 4.42 -12.59 -2.90
CA PRO A 9 4.26 -14.01 -2.62
C PRO A 9 4.41 -14.90 -3.86
N VAL A 10 4.37 -14.31 -5.05
CA VAL A 10 4.49 -15.03 -6.33
C VAL A 10 5.94 -15.12 -6.79
N CYS A 11 6.66 -14.01 -6.66
CA CYS A 11 7.94 -13.83 -7.34
C CYS A 11 9.08 -13.43 -6.40
N THR A 12 8.80 -13.41 -5.09
CA THR A 12 9.73 -13.16 -3.98
C THR A 12 10.52 -11.85 -4.03
N ARG A 13 10.17 -10.93 -4.93
CA ARG A 13 10.80 -9.61 -5.05
C ARG A 13 10.28 -8.65 -3.99
N GLU A 14 11.13 -7.76 -3.49
CA GLU A 14 10.67 -6.62 -2.68
C GLU A 14 9.97 -5.58 -3.55
N ILE A 15 8.67 -5.38 -3.30
CA ILE A 15 7.79 -4.52 -4.07
C ILE A 15 7.13 -3.49 -3.15
N ALA A 16 7.04 -2.25 -3.62
CA ALA A 16 6.31 -1.19 -2.93
C ALA A 16 4.81 -1.51 -2.80
N VAL A 17 4.21 -1.13 -1.68
CA VAL A 17 2.79 -1.30 -1.38
C VAL A 17 2.11 0.06 -1.36
N VAL A 18 1.15 0.25 -2.26
CA VAL A 18 0.41 1.51 -2.41
C VAL A 18 -1.07 1.21 -2.28
N GLY A 19 -1.75 1.88 -1.34
CA GLY A 19 -3.18 1.63 -1.07
C GLY A 19 -3.47 0.17 -0.69
N GLY A 20 -2.57 -0.48 0.05
CA GLY A 20 -2.69 -1.88 0.47
C GLY A 20 -2.47 -2.92 -0.63
N ARG A 21 -1.95 -2.54 -1.81
CA ARG A 21 -1.70 -3.44 -2.93
C ARG A 21 -0.26 -3.40 -3.42
N PHE A 22 0.26 -4.52 -3.91
CA PHE A 22 1.56 -4.56 -4.56
C PHE A 22 1.57 -3.71 -5.84
N ALA A 23 2.59 -2.86 -6.00
CA ALA A 23 2.82 -2.14 -7.24
C ALA A 23 3.01 -3.13 -8.43
N ARG A 24 2.71 -2.68 -9.65
CA ARG A 24 3.01 -3.47 -10.85
C ARG A 24 4.51 -3.68 -10.94
N HIS A 25 4.91 -4.91 -11.23
CA HIS A 25 6.31 -5.29 -11.36
C HIS A 25 6.42 -6.50 -12.27
N ASP A 26 7.64 -6.73 -12.76
CA ASP A 26 7.96 -7.90 -13.57
C ASP A 26 8.53 -9.02 -12.67
N PRO A 27 8.31 -10.31 -13.01
CA PRO A 27 8.88 -11.43 -12.28
C PRO A 27 10.43 -11.42 -12.34
N PRO A 28 11.10 -12.10 -11.40
CA PRO A 28 12.55 -12.28 -11.45
C PRO A 28 12.91 -13.18 -12.62
N GLY A 29 13.99 -12.84 -13.33
CA GLY A 29 14.50 -13.60 -14.46
C GLY A 29 15.33 -12.73 -15.38
N ARG A 30 16.27 -13.35 -16.12
CA ARG A 30 16.88 -12.69 -17.27
C ARG A 30 15.78 -12.48 -18.30
N ARG A 31 15.51 -11.22 -18.65
CA ARG A 31 14.61 -10.89 -19.76
C ARG A 31 15.22 -11.44 -21.04
N ALA A 32 14.61 -12.46 -21.63
CA ALA A 32 15.00 -12.96 -22.95
C ALA A 32 14.57 -12.00 -24.07
N THR A 33 13.52 -11.21 -23.80
CA THR A 33 12.91 -10.24 -24.71
C THR A 33 12.65 -8.93 -23.96
N TYR A 34 12.58 -7.80 -24.68
CA TYR A 34 12.26 -6.47 -24.11
C TYR A 34 10.77 -6.31 -23.71
N GLU A 35 10.02 -7.40 -23.62
CA GLU A 35 8.61 -7.38 -23.28
C GLU A 35 8.42 -7.21 -21.76
N LEU A 36 7.57 -6.25 -21.37
CA LEU A 36 7.17 -6.08 -19.97
C LEU A 36 6.07 -7.09 -19.64
N THR A 37 6.44 -8.15 -18.93
CA THR A 37 5.48 -9.14 -18.42
C THR A 37 5.14 -8.83 -16.98
N SER A 38 3.89 -8.42 -16.74
CA SER A 38 3.45 -8.15 -15.36
C SER A 38 3.39 -9.45 -14.55
N CYS A 39 4.08 -9.47 -13.41
CA CYS A 39 4.00 -10.56 -12.46
C CYS A 39 2.54 -10.80 -12.03
N PRO A 40 2.06 -12.05 -11.92
CA PRO A 40 0.71 -12.35 -11.44
C PRO A 40 0.40 -11.83 -10.02
N GLY A 41 1.44 -11.51 -9.25
CA GLY A 41 1.33 -10.88 -7.94
C GLY A 41 1.06 -9.37 -7.99
N SER A 42 1.19 -8.74 -9.16
CA SER A 42 0.92 -7.31 -9.35
C SER A 42 -0.52 -6.98 -8.96
N ARG A 43 -0.70 -5.86 -8.24
CA ARG A 43 -2.01 -5.37 -7.76
C ARG A 43 -2.76 -6.30 -6.80
N ARG A 44 -2.19 -7.46 -6.42
CA ARG A 44 -2.76 -8.26 -5.33
C ARG A 44 -2.71 -7.47 -4.03
N ILE A 45 -3.64 -7.79 -3.13
CA ILE A 45 -3.65 -7.23 -1.78
C ILE A 45 -2.37 -7.68 -1.09
N ALA A 46 -1.61 -6.71 -0.57
CA ALA A 46 -0.47 -7.01 0.27
C ALA A 46 -1.00 -7.38 1.66
N PRO A 47 -0.48 -8.44 2.31
CA PRO A 47 -0.82 -8.74 3.69
C PRO A 47 -0.65 -7.46 4.52
N LEU A 48 -1.74 -7.05 5.19
CA LEU A 48 -1.68 -5.94 6.13
C LEU A 48 -0.66 -6.33 7.18
N LEU A 49 0.36 -5.48 7.39
CA LEU A 49 0.99 -5.55 8.69
C LEU A 49 -0.09 -5.09 9.65
N THR A 50 -0.32 -5.89 10.68
CA THR A 50 -0.81 -5.42 11.97
C THR A 50 0.21 -4.44 12.58
N THR A 51 0.51 -3.37 11.86
CA THR A 51 0.85 -2.10 12.47
C THR A 51 -0.50 -1.48 12.79
N GLU A 52 -0.66 -1.05 14.04
CA GLU A 52 -1.87 -0.46 14.65
C GLU A 52 -2.89 0.10 13.67
N PRO A 53 -4.20 -0.07 13.95
CA PRO A 53 -5.24 0.38 13.05
C PRO A 53 -4.97 1.83 12.63
N PRO A 54 -5.15 2.20 11.35
CA PRO A 54 -5.14 3.59 10.94
C PRO A 54 -6.42 4.26 11.48
N ALA A 55 -6.57 4.32 12.81
CA ALA A 55 -7.68 4.95 13.52
C ALA A 55 -7.70 6.47 13.34
N LYS A 56 -6.85 7.03 12.45
CA LYS A 56 -6.77 8.46 12.17
C LYS A 56 -6.64 8.81 10.69
N LEU A 57 -6.86 7.88 9.75
CA LEU A 57 -6.78 8.25 8.35
C LEU A 57 -8.12 8.77 7.83
N PHE A 58 -9.26 8.10 8.04
CA PHE A 58 -10.57 8.65 7.65
C PHE A 58 -11.70 8.05 8.49
N GLY A 59 -12.28 8.84 9.41
CA GLY A 59 -13.57 8.54 10.06
C GLY A 59 -13.68 8.99 11.51
N GLY A 60 -14.55 9.96 11.76
CA GLY A 60 -15.14 10.23 13.08
C GLY A 60 -14.54 11.42 13.82
N ALA A 61 -15.24 12.55 13.80
CA ALA A 61 -14.97 13.72 14.60
C ALA A 61 -15.28 13.46 16.09
N ASP A 62 -14.50 12.61 16.76
CA ASP A 62 -14.66 12.32 18.21
C ASP A 62 -13.41 12.71 19.01
N GLY A 63 -12.62 13.65 18.50
CA GLY A 63 -11.70 14.42 19.34
C GLY A 63 -12.49 15.49 20.10
N PRO A 64 -12.18 15.78 21.38
CA PRO A 64 -12.81 16.91 22.05
C PRO A 64 -12.59 18.16 21.21
N ALA A 65 -13.66 18.93 21.00
CA ALA A 65 -13.59 20.17 20.24
C ALA A 65 -12.42 21.01 20.76
N LEU A 66 -11.47 21.33 19.87
CA LEU A 66 -10.39 22.23 20.22
C LEU A 66 -11.03 23.58 20.58
N PRO A 67 -10.62 24.24 21.68
CA PRO A 67 -11.19 25.52 22.05
C PRO A 67 -11.03 26.51 20.87
N GLY A 68 -12.16 26.97 20.32
CA GLY A 68 -12.21 27.87 19.18
C GLY A 68 -12.70 27.26 17.85
N GLN A 69 -12.96 25.95 17.79
CA GLN A 69 -13.51 25.35 16.57
C GLN A 69 -15.03 25.59 16.46
N GLN A 70 -15.44 26.48 15.55
CA GLN A 70 -16.86 26.70 15.25
C GLN A 70 -17.36 25.70 14.19
N ALA A 71 -18.61 25.26 14.34
CA ALA A 71 -19.28 24.43 13.34
C ALA A 71 -19.50 25.26 12.07
N LEU A 72 -19.05 24.75 10.94
CA LEU A 72 -19.47 25.24 9.63
C LEU A 72 -20.66 24.37 9.23
N PHE A 73 -21.76 25.05 8.91
CA PHE A 73 -23.11 24.54 8.61
C PHE A 73 -23.13 23.25 7.78
#